data_AF-A0A2V8VBV5-F1
#
_entry.id   AF-A0A2V8VBV5-F1
#
_cell.length_a   1.000
_cell.length_b   1.000
_cell.length_c   1.000
_cell.angle_alpha   90.00
_cell.angle_beta   90.00
_cell.angle_gamma   90.00
#
_symmetry.space_group_name_H-M   'P 1'
#
loop_
_entity.id
_entity.type
_entity.pdbx_description
1 polymer ?
#
loop_
_entity_poly.entity_id
_entity_poly.type
_entity_poly.pdbx_seq_one_letter_code
_entity_poly.pdbx_strand_id
1 'polypeptide(L)'
;MLIPAVLVPWLVMSGATSLAFARLYRLTHPGQEFIIFPQTIGGILIAVAPLFAWLGPSMIVGNLLVAAIPTARRVLDAEAAPFPGTDRRSANRDLLKVSIFMTPAGLFVALLGTLARL
;
A
#
# COMPACT_ATOMS: atom_id res chain seq x y z
N MET A 1 -8.57 -10.52 14.82
CA MET A 1 -7.25 -9.96 14.49
C MET A 1 -7.21 -9.47 13.04
N LEU A 2 -7.95 -8.40 12.71
CA LEU A 2 -8.03 -7.84 11.36
C LEU A 2 -6.88 -6.87 11.06
N ILE A 3 -6.47 -6.11 12.08
CA ILE A 3 -5.46 -5.05 11.97
C ILE A 3 -4.09 -5.60 11.50
N PRO A 4 -3.53 -6.68 12.08
CA PRO A 4 -2.24 -7.19 11.62
C PRO A 4 -2.28 -7.71 10.17
N ALA A 5 -3.40 -8.33 9.76
CA ALA A 5 -3.56 -8.90 8.43
C ALA A 5 -3.55 -7.85 7.31
N VAL A 6 -3.87 -6.59 7.63
CA VAL A 6 -3.79 -5.46 6.70
C VAL A 6 -2.47 -4.70 6.86
N LEU A 7 -2.07 -4.38 8.10
CA LEU A 7 -0.88 -3.57 8.36
C LEU A 7 0.41 -4.26 7.93
N VAL A 8 0.53 -5.58 8.10
CA VAL A 8 1.76 -6.30 7.74
C VAL A 8 1.99 -6.27 6.22
N PRO A 9 1.04 -6.70 5.36
CA PRO A 9 1.20 -6.56 3.91
C PRO A 9 1.44 -5.11 3.48
N TRP A 10 0.76 -4.16 4.12
CA TRP A 10 0.87 -2.74 3.79
C TRP A 10 2.27 -2.18 4.05
N LEU A 11 2.80 -2.39 5.25
CA LEU A 11 4.14 -1.92 5.62
C LEU A 11 5.23 -2.63 4.81
N VAL A 12 5.08 -3.94 4.57
CA VAL A 12 6.07 -4.71 3.79
C VAL A 12 6.11 -4.24 2.34
N MET A 13 4.95 -4.10 1.67
CA MET A 13 4.92 -3.67 0.27
C MET A 13 5.38 -2.22 0.11
N SER A 14 4.92 -1.33 1.00
CA SER A 14 5.35 0.07 1.00
C SER A 14 6.84 0.20 1.25
N GLY A 15 7.36 -0.47 2.28
CA GLY A 15 8.78 -0.46 2.63
C GLY A 15 9.67 -1.04 1.53
N ALA A 16 9.29 -2.19 0.95
CA ALA A 16 10.02 -2.80 -0.15
C ALA A 16 10.08 -1.87 -1.38
N THR A 17 8.96 -1.20 -1.69
CA THR A 17 8.88 -0.25 -2.80
C THR A 17 9.72 1.01 -2.54
N SER A 18 9.63 1.60 -1.35
CA SER A 18 10.46 2.74 -0.96
C SER A 18 11.95 2.38 -0.98
N LEU A 19 12.33 1.18 -0.54
CA LEU A 19 13.71 0.70 -0.63
C LEU A 19 14.17 0.54 -2.09
N ALA A 20 13.32 0.02 -2.97
CA ALA A 20 13.63 -0.11 -4.39
C ALA A 20 13.85 1.27 -5.04
N PHE A 21 12.96 2.24 -4.78
CA PHE A 21 13.12 3.60 -5.28
C PHE A 21 14.30 4.33 -4.64
N ALA A 22 14.61 4.10 -3.36
CA ALA A 22 15.80 4.66 -2.72
C ALA A 22 17.09 4.12 -3.36
N ARG A 23 17.13 2.84 -3.74
CA ARG A 23 18.24 2.27 -4.51
C ARG A 23 18.34 2.93 -5.89
N LEU A 24 17.21 3.11 -6.58
CA LEU A 24 17.18 3.79 -7.86
C LEU A 24 17.67 5.25 -7.76
N TYR A 25 17.21 5.98 -6.75
CA TYR A 25 17.64 7.35 -6.48
C TYR A 25 19.15 7.46 -6.31
N ARG A 26 19.78 6.55 -5.55
CA ARG A 26 21.23 6.50 -5.36
C ARG A 26 22.01 6.26 -6.66
N LEU A 27 21.45 5.48 -7.60
CA LEU A 27 22.07 5.26 -8.91
C LEU A 27 22.02 6.53 -9.78
N THR A 28 20.95 7.31 -9.67
CA THR A 28 20.79 8.58 -10.41
C THR A 28 21.50 9.78 -9.75
N HIS A 29 21.78 9.69 -8.44
CA HIS A 29 22.39 10.76 -7.63
C HIS A 29 23.57 10.23 -6.80
N PRO A 30 24.69 9.84 -7.46
CA PRO A 30 25.87 9.35 -6.75
C PRO A 30 26.43 10.44 -5.83
N GLY A 31 26.60 10.10 -4.54
CA GLY A 31 27.12 11.00 -3.50
C GLY A 31 26.10 11.56 -2.51
N GLN A 32 24.79 11.33 -2.72
CA GLN A 32 23.77 11.63 -1.71
C GLN A 32 23.37 10.38 -0.93
N GLU A 33 23.53 10.41 0.40
CA GLU A 33 23.00 9.38 1.27
C GLU A 33 21.49 9.58 1.46
N PHE A 34 20.69 8.63 0.97
CA PHE A 34 19.27 8.57 1.31
C PHE A 34 19.12 8.23 2.79
N ILE A 35 18.84 9.25 3.62
CA ILE A 35 18.51 9.11 5.04
C ILE A 35 16.99 8.87 5.14
N ILE A 36 16.59 7.89 5.96
CA ILE A 36 15.19 7.43 6.14
C ILE A 36 14.23 8.57 6.54
N PHE A 37 14.77 9.67 7.11
CA PHE A 37 14.11 10.96 7.20
C PHE A 37 14.59 11.86 6.05
N PRO A 38 13.92 11.82 4.89
CA PRO A 38 14.34 12.56 3.73
C PRO A 38 14.23 14.06 4.01
N GLN A 39 15.38 14.76 3.93
CA GLN A 39 15.41 16.22 3.97
C GLN A 39 15.08 16.85 2.61
N THR A 40 14.89 16.01 1.59
CA THR A 40 14.64 16.38 0.20
C THR A 40 13.19 16.08 -0.18
N ILE A 41 12.63 16.90 -1.06
CA ILE A 41 11.25 16.71 -1.55
C ILE A 41 11.16 15.35 -2.26
N GLY A 42 12.18 15.01 -3.06
CA GLY A 42 12.25 13.71 -3.75
C GLY A 42 12.20 12.53 -2.78
N GLY A 43 12.91 12.62 -1.66
CA GLY A 43 12.89 11.57 -0.65
C GLY A 43 11.53 11.44 0.07
N ILE A 44 10.85 12.54 0.35
CA ILE A 44 9.48 12.52 0.92
C ILE A 44 8.53 11.79 -0.05
N LEU A 45 8.59 12.09 -1.34
CA LEU A 45 7.75 11.43 -2.35
C LEU A 45 8.04 9.92 -2.44
N ILE A 46 9.31 9.52 -2.37
CA ILE A 46 9.73 8.11 -2.37
C ILE A 46 9.24 7.35 -1.11
N ALA A 47 9.19 8.03 0.05
CA ALA A 47 8.77 7.42 1.31
C ALA A 47 7.25 7.37 1.46
N VAL A 48 6.55 8.44 1.08
CA VAL A 48 5.12 8.63 1.36
C VAL A 48 4.24 8.05 0.25
N ALA A 49 4.60 8.23 -1.02
CA ALA A 49 3.73 7.80 -2.12
C ALA A 49 3.46 6.28 -2.14
N PRO A 50 4.42 5.39 -1.81
CA PRO A 50 4.15 3.96 -1.70
C PRO A 50 3.12 3.60 -0.62
N LEU A 51 3.03 4.36 0.48
CA LEU A 51 2.02 4.13 1.52
C LEU A 51 0.61 4.20 0.94
N PHE A 52 0.36 5.17 0.05
CA PHE A 52 -0.93 5.31 -0.62
C PHE A 52 -1.11 4.32 -1.77
N ALA A 53 -0.04 4.02 -2.51
CA ALA A 53 -0.08 3.08 -3.62
C ALA A 53 -0.51 1.67 -3.17
N TRP A 54 -0.08 1.25 -1.98
CA TRP A 54 -0.29 -0.10 -1.46
C TRP A 54 -1.47 -0.23 -0.49
N LEU A 55 -2.12 0.87 -0.08
CA LEU A 55 -3.22 0.81 0.89
C LEU A 55 -4.36 -0.12 0.43
N GLY A 56 -4.91 0.14 -0.76
CA GLY A 56 -6.00 -0.66 -1.33
C GLY A 56 -5.64 -2.13 -1.57
N PRO A 57 -4.52 -2.43 -2.27
CA PRO A 57 -4.06 -3.81 -2.47
C PRO A 57 -3.83 -4.56 -1.17
N SER A 58 -3.24 -3.92 -0.15
CA SER A 58 -2.98 -4.57 1.14
C SER A 58 -4.25 -4.84 1.93
N MET A 59 -5.28 -3.98 1.81
CA MET A 59 -6.61 -4.27 2.36
C MET A 59 -7.27 -5.47 1.67
N ILE A 60 -7.14 -5.59 0.35
CA ILE A 60 -7.63 -6.77 -0.40
C ILE A 60 -6.93 -8.03 0.09
N VAL A 61 -5.60 -8.00 0.22
CA VAL A 61 -4.82 -9.13 0.74
C VAL A 61 -5.24 -9.47 2.16
N GLY A 62 -5.40 -8.48 3.04
CA GLY A 62 -5.88 -8.68 4.40
C GLY A 62 -7.26 -9.35 4.44
N ASN A 63 -8.20 -8.91 3.60
CA ASN A 63 -9.51 -9.54 3.47
C ASN A 63 -9.43 -11.00 3.00
N LEU A 64 -8.50 -11.32 2.11
CA LEU A 64 -8.27 -12.70 1.65
C LEU A 64 -7.65 -13.57 2.74
N LEU A 65 -6.66 -13.05 3.48
CA LEU A 65 -6.03 -13.75 4.61
C LEU A 65 -7.03 -14.04 5.71
N VAL A 66 -7.89 -13.07 6.04
CA VAL A 66 -8.94 -13.25 7.05
C VAL A 66 -9.98 -14.25 6.59
N ALA A 67 -10.36 -14.23 5.30
CA ALA A 67 -11.30 -15.19 4.72
C ALA A 67 -10.79 -16.64 4.74
N ALA A 68 -9.48 -16.85 4.83
CA ALA A 68 -8.88 -18.17 4.98
C ALA A 68 -9.09 -18.77 6.39
N ILE A 69 -9.43 -17.95 7.39
CA ILE A 69 -9.73 -18.40 8.75
C ILE A 69 -11.24 -18.62 8.87
N PRO A 70 -11.74 -19.87 8.96
CA PRO A 70 -13.18 -20.16 8.89
C PRO A 70 -13.99 -19.47 9.99
N THR A 71 -13.43 -19.39 11.20
CA THR A 71 -14.08 -18.72 12.34
C THR A 71 -14.25 -17.22 12.10
N ALA A 72 -13.20 -16.55 11.60
CA ALA A 72 -13.25 -15.11 11.32
C ALA A 72 -14.20 -14.80 10.16
N ARG A 73 -14.21 -15.64 9.12
CA ARG A 73 -15.15 -15.52 8.01
C ARG A 73 -16.61 -15.60 8.45
N ARG A 74 -16.96 -16.57 9.29
CA ARG A 74 -18.35 -16.73 9.77
C ARG A 74 -18.84 -15.51 10.56
N VAL A 75 -17.97 -14.92 11.38
CA VAL A 75 -18.28 -13.70 12.13
C VAL A 75 -18.52 -12.54 11.17
N LEU A 76 -17.62 -12.32 10.21
CA LEU A 76 -17.78 -11.24 9.22
C LEU A 76 -19.01 -11.42 8.32
N ASP A 77 -19.32 -12.65 7.91
CA ASP A 77 -20.52 -12.94 7.10
C ASP A 77 -21.79 -12.68 7.92
N ALA A 78 -21.79 -12.97 9.23
CA ALA A 78 -22.90 -12.63 10.13
C ALA A 78 -23.04 -11.13 10.38
N GLU A 79 -21.93 -10.40 10.52
CA GLU A 79 -21.90 -8.95 10.67
C GLU A 79 -22.32 -8.22 9.39
N ALA A 80 -22.04 -8.79 8.21
CA ALA A 80 -22.40 -8.20 6.91
C ALA A 80 -23.84 -8.52 6.48
N ALA A 81 -24.47 -9.58 7.03
CA ALA A 81 -25.84 -9.97 6.69
C ALA A 81 -26.91 -8.85 6.75
N PRO A 82 -26.88 -7.91 7.72
CA PRO A 82 -27.84 -6.80 7.76
C PRO A 82 -27.49 -5.62 6.84
N PHE A 83 -26.30 -5.57 6.24
CA PHE A 83 -25.82 -4.42 5.46
C PHE A 83 -25.56 -4.80 3.99
N PRO A 84 -26.51 -4.54 3.06
CA PRO A 84 -26.31 -4.87 1.65
C PRO A 84 -25.12 -4.09 1.05
N GLY A 85 -24.25 -4.80 0.32
CA GLY A 85 -23.07 -4.21 -0.33
C GLY A 85 -21.80 -4.15 0.52
N THR A 86 -21.85 -4.56 1.80
CA THR A 86 -20.65 -4.68 2.66
C THR A 86 -20.06 -6.09 2.66
N ASP A 87 -20.59 -6.99 1.82
CA ASP A 87 -20.04 -8.32 1.65
C ASP A 87 -18.62 -8.26 1.11
N ARG A 88 -17.82 -9.27 1.45
CA ARG A 88 -16.41 -9.35 1.07
C ARG A 88 -16.16 -9.14 -0.43
N ARG A 89 -17.05 -9.62 -1.30
CA ARG A 89 -16.88 -9.52 -2.76
C ARG A 89 -17.10 -8.07 -3.21
N SER A 90 -18.13 -7.41 -2.70
CA SER A 90 -18.39 -5.99 -2.96
C SER A 90 -17.26 -5.12 -2.40
N ALA A 91 -16.82 -5.35 -1.16
CA ALA A 91 -15.70 -4.62 -0.56
C ALA A 91 -14.40 -4.76 -1.36
N ASN A 92 -14.02 -5.98 -1.76
CA ASN A 92 -12.83 -6.18 -2.58
C ASN A 92 -12.95 -5.58 -3.99
N ARG A 93 -14.15 -5.61 -4.59
CA ARG A 93 -14.40 -4.99 -5.90
C ARG A 93 -14.23 -3.48 -5.83
N ASP A 94 -14.75 -2.83 -4.80
CA ASP A 94 -14.63 -1.37 -4.66
C ASP A 94 -13.21 -0.96 -4.29
N LEU A 95 -12.54 -1.71 -3.42
CA LEU A 95 -11.10 -1.54 -3.17
C LEU A 95 -10.28 -1.70 -4.45
N LEU A 96 -10.62 -2.67 -5.31
CA LEU A 96 -9.90 -2.90 -6.56
C LEU A 96 -10.08 -1.73 -7.54
N LYS A 97 -11.30 -1.18 -7.66
CA LYS A 97 -11.55 0.01 -8.50
C LYS A 97 -10.68 1.18 -8.06
N VAL A 98 -10.59 1.43 -6.75
CA VAL A 98 -9.75 2.49 -6.19
C VAL A 98 -8.26 2.19 -6.43
N SER A 99 -7.84 0.94 -6.20
CA SER A 99 -6.45 0.50 -6.35
C SER A 99 -5.95 0.62 -7.79
N ILE A 100 -6.80 0.34 -8.78
CA ILE A 100 -6.46 0.47 -10.21
C ILE A 100 -5.99 1.89 -10.57
N PHE A 101 -6.46 2.91 -9.87
CA PHE A 101 -6.02 4.29 -10.10
C PHE A 101 -4.96 4.75 -9.08
N MET A 102 -5.18 4.47 -7.80
CA MET A 102 -4.27 4.93 -6.73
C MET A 102 -2.89 4.27 -6.79
N THR A 103 -2.82 2.97 -7.10
CA THR A 103 -1.54 2.26 -7.17
C THR A 103 -0.62 2.80 -8.25
N PRO A 104 -1.02 2.90 -9.54
CA PRO A 104 -0.15 3.46 -10.56
C PRO A 104 0.14 4.95 -10.33
N ALA A 105 -0.82 5.74 -9.85
CA ALA A 105 -0.60 7.14 -9.53
C ALA A 105 0.44 7.32 -8.42
N GLY A 106 0.34 6.55 -7.33
CA GLY A 106 1.30 6.59 -6.22
C GLY A 106 2.69 6.11 -6.63
N LEU A 107 2.78 5.05 -7.43
CA LEU A 107 4.07 4.60 -7.98
C LEU A 107 4.68 5.62 -8.94
N PHE A 108 3.87 6.30 -9.75
CA PHE A 108 4.32 7.37 -10.63
C PHE A 108 4.85 8.57 -9.85
N VAL A 109 4.17 8.98 -8.77
CA VAL A 109 4.65 10.04 -7.88
C VAL A 109 5.97 9.65 -7.20
N ALA A 110 6.10 8.40 -6.74
CA ALA A 110 7.36 7.89 -6.18
C ALA A 110 8.50 7.92 -7.22
N LEU A 111 8.19 7.55 -8.47
CA LEU A 111 9.15 7.62 -9.58
C LEU A 111 9.57 9.06 -9.88
N LEU A 112 8.64 10.02 -9.91
CA LEU A 112 8.98 11.45 -10.04
C LEU A 112 9.89 11.91 -8.90
N GLY A 113 9.66 11.42 -7.68
CA GLY A 113 10.54 11.63 -6.53
C GLY A 113 11.98 11.17 -6.78
N THR A 114 12.18 10.09 -7.54
CA THR A 114 13.54 9.65 -7.89
C THR A 114 14.26 10.57 -8.87
N LEU A 115 13.52 11.29 -9.70
CA LEU A 115 14.06 12.21 -10.70
C LEU A 115 14.21 13.64 -10.18
N ALA A 116 13.49 13.99 -9.12
CA ALA A 116 13.52 15.31 -8.52
C ALA A 116 14.87 15.56 -7.83
N ARG A 117 15.67 16.47 -8.40
CA ARG A 117 16.86 17.07 -7.77
C ARG A 117 16.44 18.25 -6.91
N LEU A 118 15.99 18.02 -5.69
CA LEU A 118 15.81 19.06 -4.65
C LEU A 118 16.09 18.47 -3.27
#